data_AF-A0A9E2V7J5-F1
#
_entry.id   AF-A0A9E2V7J5-F1
#
_cell.length_a   1.000
_cell.length_b   1.000
_cell.length_c   1.000
_cell.angle_alpha   90.00
_cell.angle_beta   90.00
_cell.angle_gamma   90.00
#
_symmetry.space_group_name_H-M   'P 1'
#
loop_
_entity.id
_entity.type
_entity.pdbx_description
1 polymer ?
#
loop_
_entity_poly.entity_id
_entity_poly.type
_entity_poly.pdbx_seq_one_letter_code
_entity_poly.pdbx_strand_id
1 'polypeptide(L)' 'MFNDEVKRQDKAGDPGYDISGSLLRSFTSRFGTIHCKELIGFDLGDPKERGKAFESGVFAGECAGFVRFCAQEVNEHLLL' A
#
# COMPACT_ATOMS: atom_id res chain seq x y z
N MET A 1 -10.56 19.48 -12.85
CA MET A 1 -9.49 18.66 -13.44
C MET A 1 -8.34 18.76 -12.46
N PHE A 2 -8.22 17.80 -11.54
CA PHE A 2 -7.21 17.86 -10.48
C PHE A 2 -5.84 17.65 -11.12
N ASN A 3 -5.11 18.74 -11.27
CA ASN A 3 -3.74 18.77 -11.73
C ASN A 3 -2.87 19.06 -10.50
N ASP A 4 -2.79 18.08 -9.61
CA ASP A 4 -1.89 18.14 -8.45
C ASP A 4 -0.63 17.39 -8.82
N GLU A 5 0.34 18.13 -9.35
CA GLU A 5 1.74 17.72 -9.34
C GLU A 5 2.15 17.50 -7.88
N VAL A 6 2.07 16.25 -7.40
CA VAL A 6 2.65 15.84 -6.13
C VAL A 6 4.16 15.96 -6.26
N LYS A 7 4.69 17.15 -5.96
CA LYS A 7 6.13 17.38 -5.84
C LYS A 7 6.61 16.56 -4.63
N ARG A 8 7.25 15.41 -4.90
CA ARG A 8 8.04 14.68 -3.90
C ARG A 8 9.10 15.63 -3.36
N GLN A 9 8.96 16.04 -2.11
CA GLN A 9 10.07 16.64 -1.38
C GLN A 9 10.86 15.52 -0.72
N ASP A 10 11.85 15.01 -1.44
CA ASP A 10 12.79 14.04 -0.92
C ASP A 10 13.83 14.78 -0.06
N LYS A 11 13.68 14.74 1.26
CA LYS A 11 14.74 15.12 2.21
C LYS A 11 15.36 13.86 2.78
N ALA A 12 16.50 13.46 2.22
CA ALA A 12 17.35 12.45 2.84
C ALA A 12 17.68 12.89 4.28
N GLY A 13 17.29 12.07 5.26
CA GLY A 13 17.52 12.33 6.69
C GLY A 13 16.30 12.70 7.54
N ASP A 14 15.08 12.70 6.99
CA ASP A 14 13.85 12.80 7.79
C ASP A 14 13.44 11.42 8.35
N PRO A 15 13.14 11.26 9.66
CA PRO A 15 12.73 9.97 10.23
C PRO A 15 11.49 9.37 9.56
N GLY A 16 10.56 10.20 9.07
CA GLY A 16 9.38 9.74 8.33
C GLY A 16 9.71 9.15 6.94
N TYR A 17 10.82 9.60 6.33
CA TYR A 17 11.35 9.07 5.07
C TYR A 17 11.90 7.65 5.25
N ASP A 18 12.56 7.37 6.38
CA ASP A 18 13.10 6.04 6.64
C ASP A 18 11.99 5.01 6.89
N ILE A 19 10.95 5.37 7.65
CA ILE A 19 9.82 4.46 7.93
C ILE A 19 9.07 4.10 6.64
N SER A 20 8.75 5.09 5.80
CA SER A 20 8.04 4.86 4.54
C SER A 20 8.86 3.98 3.58
N GLY A 21 10.17 4.24 3.48
CA GLY A 21 11.08 3.43 2.66
C GLY A 21 11.24 2.01 3.20
N SER A 22 11.36 1.85 4.52
CA SER A 22 11.45 0.56 5.20
C SER A 22 10.19 -0.27 4.96
N LEU A 23 9.01 0.32 5.16
CA LEU A 23 7.73 -0.32 4.93
C LEU A 23 7.56 -0.78 3.48
N LEU A 24 7.89 0.07 2.51
CA LEU A 24 7.81 -0.31 1.10
C LEU A 24 8.75 -1.48 0.76
N ARG A 25 9.96 -1.50 1.34
CA ARG A 25 10.91 -2.61 1.18
C ARG A 25 10.39 -3.89 1.82
N SER A 26 9.92 -3.83 3.07
CA SER A 26 9.43 -5.03 3.77
C SER A 26 8.16 -5.57 3.12
N PHE A 27 7.22 -4.71 2.74
CA PHE A 27 6.02 -5.08 2.01
C PHE A 27 6.34 -5.74 0.66
N THR A 28 7.19 -5.10 -0.15
CA THR A 28 7.58 -5.66 -1.47
C THR A 28 8.36 -6.96 -1.31
N SER A 29 9.25 -7.06 -0.31
CA SER A 29 9.97 -8.31 -0.04
C SER A 29 9.04 -9.45 0.39
N ARG A 30 7.92 -9.13 1.05
CA ARG A 30 6.98 -10.12 1.56
C ARG A 30 5.91 -10.52 0.54
N PHE A 31 5.41 -9.56 -0.23
CA PHE A 31 4.25 -9.74 -1.13
C PHE A 31 4.59 -9.56 -2.61
N GLY A 32 5.84 -9.24 -2.94
CA GLY A 32 6.37 -9.15 -4.31
C GLY A 32 6.12 -7.82 -5.02
N THR A 33 5.06 -7.09 -4.65
CA THR A 33 4.66 -5.84 -5.30
C THR A 33 3.86 -4.95 -4.36
N ILE A 34 3.70 -3.68 -4.72
CA ILE A 34 2.84 -2.71 -4.03
C ILE A 34 1.59 -2.35 -4.87
N HIS A 35 1.46 -2.92 -6.07
CA HIS A 35 0.37 -2.62 -6.97
C HIS A 35 -0.83 -3.52 -6.68
N CYS A 36 -1.97 -2.91 -6.28
CA CYS A 36 -3.20 -3.66 -5.97
C CYS A 36 -3.59 -4.63 -7.09
N LYS A 37 -3.46 -4.23 -8.36
CA LYS A 37 -3.81 -5.10 -9.49
C LYS A 37 -3.05 -6.43 -9.49
N GLU A 38 -1.80 -6.42 -9.06
CA GLU A 38 -0.97 -7.62 -8.95
C GLU A 38 -1.22 -8.37 -7.64
N LEU A 39 -1.53 -7.65 -6.56
CA LEU A 39 -1.80 -8.23 -5.23
C LEU A 39 -3.15 -8.96 -5.15
N ILE A 40 -4.20 -8.36 -5.73
CA ILE A 40 -5.59 -8.83 -5.59
C ILE A 40 -6.22 -9.24 -6.92
N GLY A 41 -5.48 -9.14 -8.03
CA GLY A 41 -5.95 -9.57 -9.36
C GLY A 41 -7.00 -8.67 -10.01
N PHE A 42 -7.39 -7.56 -9.40
CA PHE A 42 -8.42 -6.63 -9.93
C PHE A 42 -7.84 -5.25 -10.21
N ASP A 43 -8.24 -4.68 -11.37
CA ASP A 43 -7.92 -3.31 -11.70
C ASP A 43 -8.90 -2.34 -11.01
N LEU A 44 -8.47 -1.75 -9.89
CA LEU A 44 -9.32 -0.81 -9.15
C LEU A 44 -9.56 0.52 -9.89
N GLY A 45 -8.84 0.80 -10.99
CA GLY A 45 -9.07 1.95 -11.86
C GLY A 45 -10.30 1.79 -12.75
N ASP A 46 -10.67 0.55 -13.09
CA ASP A 46 -11.88 0.24 -13.87
C ASP A 46 -13.09 0.05 -12.92
N PRO A 47 -14.17 0.85 -13.06
CA PRO A 47 -15.38 0.70 -12.24
C PRO A 47 -16.01 -0.70 -12.27
N LYS A 48 -15.92 -1.42 -13.39
CA LYS A 48 -16.47 -2.78 -13.52
C LYS A 48 -15.64 -3.80 -12.74
N GLU A 49 -14.32 -3.75 -12.89
CA GLU A 49 -13.41 -4.62 -12.15
C GLU A 49 -13.44 -4.30 -10.64
N ARG A 50 -13.61 -3.03 -10.27
CA ARG A 50 -13.84 -2.63 -8.87
C ARG A 50 -15.12 -3.24 -8.30
N GLY A 51 -16.18 -3.31 -9.08
CA GLY A 51 -17.42 -4.01 -8.70
C GLY A 51 -17.17 -5.50 -8.42
N LYS A 52 -16.45 -6.18 -9.32
CA LYS A 52 -16.06 -7.59 -9.12
C LYS A 52 -15.18 -7.80 -7.90
N ALA A 53 -14.24 -6.88 -7.63
CA ALA A 53 -13.39 -6.92 -6.44
C ALA A 53 -14.22 -6.79 -5.15
N PHE A 54 -15.28 -5.98 -5.17
CA PHE A 54 -16.18 -5.86 -4.03
C PHE A 54 -16.96 -7.16 -3.81
N GLU A 55 -17.54 -7.71 -4.87
CA GLU A 55 -18.31 -8.95 -4.84
C GLU A 55 -17.47 -10.18 -4.46
N SER A 56 -16.18 -10.20 -4.83
CA SER A 56 -15.27 -11.29 -4.48
C SER A 56 -14.88 -11.33 -3.01
N GLY A 57 -15.15 -10.26 -2.25
CA GLY A 57 -14.79 -10.15 -0.84
C GLY A 57 -13.30 -9.85 -0.59
N VAL A 58 -12.52 -9.55 -1.63
CA VAL A 58 -11.06 -9.38 -1.53
C VAL A 58 -10.67 -8.24 -0.59
N PHE A 59 -11.52 -7.21 -0.45
CA PHE A 59 -11.29 -6.10 0.47
C PHE A 59 -11.30 -6.54 1.95
N ALA A 60 -12.22 -7.43 2.32
CA ALA A 60 -12.34 -7.94 3.67
C ALA A 60 -11.38 -9.11 3.96
N GLY A 61 -10.94 -9.81 2.91
CA GLY A 61 -9.95 -10.89 2.98
C GLY A 61 -8.53 -10.38 2.82
N GLU A 62 -8.00 -10.50 1.60
CA GLU A 62 -6.58 -10.26 1.29
C GLU A 62 -6.14 -8.82 1.59
N CYS A 63 -6.90 -7.81 1.16
CA CYS A 63 -6.56 -6.40 1.43
C CYS A 63 -6.49 -6.11 2.93
N ALA A 64 -7.38 -6.65 3.74
CA ALA A 64 -7.33 -6.47 5.19
C ALA A 64 -6.06 -7.07 5.80
N GLY A 65 -5.55 -8.18 5.23
CA GLY A 65 -4.27 -8.77 5.57
C GLY A 65 -3.09 -7.84 5.26
N PHE A 66 -3.07 -7.24 4.07
CA PHE A 66 -2.03 -6.27 3.68
C PHE A 66 -2.03 -5.03 4.59
N VAL A 67 -3.21 -4.47 4.88
CA VAL A 67 -3.33 -3.30 5.78
C VAL A 67 -2.88 -3.63 7.19
N ARG A 68 -3.24 -4.83 7.70
CA ARG A 68 -2.78 -5.29 9.02
C ARG A 68 -1.26 -5.38 9.09
N PHE A 69 -0.62 -5.97 8.07
CA PHE A 69 0.83 -6.03 7.99
C PHE A 69 1.44 -4.62 8.05
N CYS A 70 0.97 -3.69 7.22
CA CYS A 70 1.48 -2.32 7.24
C CYS A 70 1.32 -1.64 8.61
N ALA A 71 0.18 -1.83 9.26
CA ALA A 71 -0.06 -1.26 10.59
C ALA A 71 0.89 -1.84 11.65
N GLN A 72 1.22 -3.13 11.57
CA GLN A 72 2.17 -3.79 12.46
C GLN A 72 3.59 -3.26 12.25
N GLU A 73 4.06 -3.23 11.00
CA GLU A 73 5.40 -2.74 10.65
C GLU A 73 5.61 -1.28 11.05
N VAL A 74 4.61 -0.41 10.80
CA VAL A 74 4.67 1.00 11.22
C VAL A 74 4.72 1.10 12.74
N ASN A 75 3.95 0.29 13.46
CA ASN A 75 3.96 0.28 14.93
C ASN A 75 5.31 -0.18 15.49
N GLU A 76 5.95 -1.19 14.89
CA GLU A 76 7.30 -1.62 15.27
C GLU A 76 8.34 -0.50 15.11
N HIS A 77 8.19 0.34 14.07
CA HIS A 77 9.06 1.48 13.83
C HIS A 77 8.77 2.71 14.71
N LEU A 78 7.56 2.83 15.27
CA LEU A 78 7.16 3.97 16.14
C LEU A 78 7.39 3.73 17.64
N LEU A 79 7.66 2.48 18.05
CA LEU A 79 7.88 2.10 19.45
C LEU A 79 9.37 1.99 19.83
N LEU A 80 10.27 2.46 18.96
CA LEU A 80 11.72 2.64 19.20
C LEU A 80 12.04 4.11 19.44
#